data_AF-X0VVC9-F1
#
_entry.id   AF-X0VVC9-F1
#
_cell.length_a   1.000
_cell.length_b   1.000
_cell.length_c   1.000
_cell.angle_alpha   90.00
_cell.angle_beta   90.00
_cell.angle_gamma   90.00
#
_symmetry.space_group_name_H-M   'P 1'
#
loop_
_entity.id
_entity.type
_entity.pdbx_description
1 polymer ?
#
loop_
_entity_poly.entity_id
_entity_poly.type
_entity_poly.pdbx_seq_one_letter_code
_entity_poly.pdbx_strand_id
1 'polypeptide(L)'
;RSGQLLGVMSAWISINQLSEFLSNLESELGANAFILHGHDQVLAHPLMAFGYAGLNRATPLPLQTSYADPVVSAMWKEREGKSIVEWFMSGPQVKHVAYGDLEYVILFDEITGYSDQPWLIATYFESHDMAAEARRLKWAIIFCIAMAVISASVAMYIGRQIAQPVRRLAEGSKKVHSLNLADVEQIPGSFFRELDEAAQSFNVMLDGLRWFERYVPKGLVQRLMRLNPDREIESSYREVAVMFTDIVGFTTLSENM
;
A
#
# COMPACT_ATOMS: atom_id res chain seq x y z
N ARG A 1 35.32 -16.94 -49.00
CA ARG A 1 34.44 -16.57 -50.12
C ARG A 1 34.22 -15.07 -50.04
N SER A 2 34.77 -14.32 -50.99
CA SER A 2 34.65 -12.85 -51.11
C SER A 2 33.19 -12.47 -51.31
N GLY A 3 32.62 -11.68 -50.40
CA GLY A 3 31.23 -11.21 -50.47
C GLY A 3 31.00 -10.22 -51.61
N GLN A 4 31.04 -10.70 -52.86
CA GLN A 4 30.66 -9.91 -54.03
C GLN A 4 29.14 -9.79 -54.09
N LEU A 5 28.65 -8.55 -54.24
CA LEU A 5 27.25 -8.26 -54.50
C LEU A 5 26.87 -8.84 -55.87
N LEU A 6 25.99 -9.83 -55.89
CA LEU A 6 25.55 -10.51 -57.12
C LEU A 6 24.32 -9.86 -57.77
N GLY A 7 23.59 -9.02 -57.03
CA GLY A 7 22.40 -8.31 -57.51
C GLY A 7 21.61 -7.69 -56.35
N VAL A 8 20.65 -6.83 -56.70
CA VAL A 8 19.70 -6.21 -55.76
C VAL A 8 18.30 -6.60 -56.20
N MET A 9 17.49 -7.08 -55.26
CA MET A 9 16.06 -7.29 -55.45
C MET A 9 15.31 -6.16 -54.75
N SER A 10 14.49 -5.43 -55.49
CA SER A 10 13.65 -4.35 -54.96
C SER A 10 12.18 -4.75 -55.02
N ALA A 11 11.45 -4.51 -53.95
CA ALA A 11 10.00 -4.54 -53.92
C ALA A 11 9.47 -3.12 -53.67
N TRP A 12 8.40 -2.75 -54.36
CA TRP A 12 7.80 -1.42 -54.24
C TRP A 12 6.43 -1.54 -53.60
N ILE A 13 6.20 -0.78 -52.54
CA ILE A 13 4.88 -0.60 -51.92
C ILE A 13 4.50 0.86 -52.14
N SER A 14 3.32 1.10 -52.70
CA SER A 14 2.85 2.47 -52.90
C SER A 14 2.26 3.05 -51.62
N ILE A 15 2.32 4.37 -51.47
CA ILE A 15 1.68 5.09 -50.36
C ILE A 15 0.17 4.79 -50.32
N ASN A 16 -0.47 4.64 -51.49
CA ASN A 16 -1.88 4.30 -51.57
C ASN A 16 -2.16 2.90 -51.00
N GLN A 17 -1.34 1.89 -51.33
CA GLN A 17 -1.49 0.54 -50.76
C GLN A 17 -1.29 0.53 -49.25
N LEU A 18 -0.30 1.30 -48.75
CA LEU A 18 -0.07 1.42 -47.32
C LEU A 18 -1.23 2.14 -46.62
N SER A 19 -1.78 3.18 -47.25
CA SER A 19 -2.93 3.93 -46.73
C SER A 19 -4.23 3.10 -46.76
N GLU A 20 -4.42 2.28 -47.79
CA GLU A 20 -5.53 1.32 -47.88
C GLU A 20 -5.42 0.25 -46.79
N PHE A 21 -4.22 -0.26 -46.52
CA PHE A 21 -3.98 -1.16 -45.39
C PHE A 21 -4.37 -0.51 -44.05
N LEU A 22 -4.01 0.75 -43.82
CA LEU A 22 -4.40 1.47 -42.61
C LEU A 22 -5.92 1.73 -42.54
N SER A 23 -6.57 2.01 -43.68
CA SER A 23 -8.03 2.16 -43.74
C SER A 23 -8.77 0.86 -43.41
N ASN A 24 -8.25 -0.28 -43.85
CA ASN A 24 -8.79 -1.59 -43.48
C ASN A 24 -8.60 -1.87 -41.98
N LEU A 25 -7.45 -1.49 -41.42
CA LEU A 25 -7.17 -1.59 -39.98
C LEU A 25 -8.17 -0.77 -39.15
N GLU A 26 -8.49 0.46 -39.58
CA GLU A 26 -9.50 1.30 -38.95
C GLU A 26 -10.87 0.61 -38.96
N SER A 27 -11.28 0.03 -40.09
CA SER A 27 -12.58 -0.65 -40.21
C SER A 27 -12.67 -1.96 -39.40
N GLU A 28 -11.57 -2.70 -39.26
CA GLU A 28 -11.57 -4.00 -38.56
C GLU A 28 -11.35 -3.87 -37.05
N LEU A 29 -10.48 -2.95 -36.64
CA LEU A 29 -10.01 -2.82 -35.26
C LEU A 29 -10.45 -1.52 -34.58
N GLY A 30 -11.08 -0.59 -35.31
CA GLY A 30 -11.42 0.75 -34.80
C GLY A 30 -10.20 1.61 -34.50
N ALA A 31 -9.03 1.26 -35.04
CA ALA A 31 -7.77 1.93 -34.78
C ALA A 31 -7.46 2.94 -35.89
N ASN A 32 -7.55 4.23 -35.57
CA ASN A 32 -7.18 5.30 -36.50
C ASN A 32 -5.66 5.43 -36.56
N ALA A 33 -5.04 4.59 -37.39
CA ALA A 33 -3.59 4.53 -37.52
C ALA A 33 -3.07 5.40 -38.66
N PHE A 34 -1.91 6.02 -38.45
CA PHE A 34 -1.21 6.82 -39.44
C PHE A 34 0.30 6.70 -39.28
N ILE A 35 1.04 7.03 -40.33
CA ILE A 35 2.50 6.97 -40.35
C ILE A 35 3.03 8.33 -40.79
N LEU A 36 3.96 8.87 -40.01
CA LEU A 36 4.75 10.04 -40.41
C LEU A 36 6.14 9.61 -40.88
N HIS A 37 6.65 10.30 -41.90
CA HIS A 37 8.06 10.30 -42.25
C HIS A 37 8.73 11.45 -41.48
N GLY A 38 9.64 11.11 -40.57
CA GLY A 38 10.14 12.07 -39.60
C GLY A 38 9.03 12.57 -38.68
N HIS A 39 8.97 13.88 -38.48
CA HIS A 39 8.06 14.50 -37.50
C HIS A 39 6.93 15.31 -38.16
N ASP A 40 7.08 15.67 -39.44
CA ASP A 40 6.31 16.72 -40.09
C ASP A 40 5.65 16.30 -41.40
N GLN A 41 5.94 15.13 -41.95
CA GLN A 41 5.38 14.67 -43.23
C GLN A 41 4.51 13.42 -43.04
N VAL A 42 3.29 13.43 -43.58
CA VAL A 42 2.39 12.27 -43.51
C VAL A 42 2.77 11.28 -44.60
N LEU A 43 3.30 10.13 -44.21
CA LEU A 43 3.70 9.06 -45.13
C LEU A 43 2.49 8.23 -45.57
N ALA A 44 1.61 7.87 -44.64
CA ALA A 44 0.40 7.10 -44.91
C ALA A 44 -0.71 7.42 -43.90
N HIS A 45 -1.94 7.47 -44.38
CA HIS A 45 -3.13 7.77 -43.57
C HIS A 45 -4.38 7.29 -44.31
N PRO A 46 -5.45 6.79 -43.66
CA PRO A 46 -6.67 6.31 -44.32
C PRO A 46 -7.25 7.27 -45.37
N LEU A 47 -7.27 8.58 -45.09
CA LEU A 47 -7.68 9.63 -46.04
C LEU A 47 -6.87 9.67 -47.36
N MET A 48 -5.68 9.05 -47.42
CA MET A 48 -4.84 8.97 -48.63
C MET A 48 -5.05 7.68 -49.42
N ALA A 49 -5.91 6.74 -48.98
CA ALA A 49 -6.14 5.46 -49.65
C ALA A 49 -6.57 5.63 -51.13
N PHE A 50 -7.37 6.67 -51.41
CA PHE A 50 -7.84 7.01 -52.76
C PHE A 50 -7.09 8.20 -53.39
N GLY A 51 -5.92 8.54 -52.86
CA GLY A 51 -5.10 9.68 -53.27
C GLY A 51 -5.32 10.93 -52.42
N TYR A 52 -4.39 11.89 -52.53
CA TYR A 52 -4.43 13.15 -51.79
C TYR A 52 -4.17 14.33 -52.73
N ALA A 53 -4.99 15.37 -52.64
CA ALA A 53 -4.91 16.52 -53.52
C ALA A 53 -3.64 17.35 -53.25
N GLY A 54 -3.04 17.91 -54.30
CA GLY A 54 -1.90 18.84 -54.17
C GLY A 54 -0.52 18.17 -54.10
N LEU A 55 -0.43 16.84 -54.13
CA LEU A 55 0.85 16.14 -54.20
C LEU A 55 1.48 16.28 -55.59
N ASN A 56 2.78 16.58 -55.63
CA ASN A 56 3.56 16.69 -56.85
C ASN A 56 5.03 16.31 -56.57
N ARG A 57 5.91 16.36 -57.58
CA ARG A 57 7.32 15.98 -57.41
C ARG A 57 8.10 16.85 -56.41
N ALA A 58 7.72 18.11 -56.22
CA ALA A 58 8.34 19.01 -55.26
C ALA A 58 7.78 18.85 -53.84
N THR A 59 6.54 18.40 -53.71
CA THR A 59 5.87 18.12 -52.43
C THR A 59 5.24 16.72 -52.47
N PRO A 60 6.06 15.65 -52.35
CA PRO A 60 5.59 14.28 -52.52
C PRO A 60 4.76 13.78 -51.34
N LEU A 61 4.97 14.35 -50.14
CA LEU A 61 4.24 14.05 -48.92
C LEU A 61 3.60 15.34 -48.38
N PRO A 62 2.36 15.30 -47.85
CA PRO A 62 1.74 16.46 -47.25
C PRO A 62 2.33 16.72 -45.85
N LEU A 63 2.39 18.00 -45.47
CA LEU A 63 2.81 18.41 -44.14
C LEU A 63 1.73 18.08 -43.11
N GLN A 64 2.13 17.51 -41.97
CA GLN A 64 1.29 17.20 -40.82
C GLN A 64 0.52 18.45 -40.34
N THR A 65 1.18 19.61 -40.25
CA THR A 65 0.57 20.85 -39.71
C THR A 65 -0.57 21.41 -40.56
N SER A 66 -0.60 21.10 -41.85
CA SER A 66 -1.63 21.50 -42.81
C SER A 66 -2.46 20.32 -43.32
N TYR A 67 -2.37 19.17 -42.64
CA TYR A 67 -3.06 17.97 -43.06
C TYR A 67 -4.56 18.07 -42.78
N ALA A 68 -5.37 17.40 -43.61
CA ALA A 68 -6.83 17.46 -43.52
C ALA A 68 -7.38 16.88 -42.21
N ASP A 69 -6.66 15.93 -41.60
CA ASP A 69 -7.03 15.38 -40.30
C ASP A 69 -6.63 16.35 -39.15
N PRO A 70 -7.60 16.78 -38.34
CA PRO A 70 -7.35 17.73 -37.25
C PRO A 70 -6.52 17.15 -36.11
N VAL A 71 -6.61 15.85 -35.84
CA VAL A 71 -5.85 15.16 -34.80
C VAL A 71 -4.39 15.07 -35.22
N VAL A 72 -4.16 14.62 -36.46
CA VAL A 72 -2.82 14.57 -37.05
C VAL A 72 -2.22 15.96 -37.02
N SER A 73 -2.90 17.01 -37.50
CA SER A 73 -2.35 18.37 -37.56
C SER A 73 -2.13 19.07 -36.22
N ALA A 74 -2.84 18.65 -35.17
CA ALA A 74 -2.67 19.17 -33.82
C ALA A 74 -1.72 18.34 -32.93
N MET A 75 -1.21 17.19 -33.41
CA MET A 75 -0.33 16.27 -32.66
C MET A 75 0.80 16.94 -31.86
N TRP A 76 1.48 17.91 -32.45
CA TRP A 76 2.64 18.57 -31.84
C TRP A 76 2.32 19.91 -31.18
N LYS A 77 1.05 20.33 -31.15
CA LYS A 77 0.65 21.57 -30.49
C LYS A 77 0.65 21.36 -28.98
N GLU A 78 1.33 22.23 -28.26
CA GLU A 78 1.35 22.18 -26.80
C GLU A 78 -0.01 22.62 -26.25
N ARG A 79 -0.50 21.89 -25.25
CA ARG A 79 -1.81 22.10 -24.65
C ARG A 79 -1.67 22.54 -23.21
N GLU A 80 -2.57 23.42 -22.77
CA GLU A 80 -2.73 23.77 -21.36
C GLU A 80 -3.72 22.81 -20.65
N GLY A 81 -3.33 22.31 -19.48
CA GLY A 81 -4.19 21.53 -18.58
C GLY A 81 -4.13 20.01 -18.77
N LYS A 82 -3.94 19.31 -17.64
CA LYS A 82 -3.80 17.84 -17.60
C LYS A 82 -5.13 17.12 -17.41
N SER A 83 -5.45 16.18 -18.30
CA SER A 83 -6.65 15.35 -18.16
C SER A 83 -6.41 14.20 -17.16
N ILE A 84 -7.50 13.57 -16.69
CA ILE A 84 -7.38 12.37 -15.83
C ILE A 84 -6.70 11.22 -16.59
N VAL A 85 -6.92 11.13 -17.90
CA VAL A 85 -6.30 10.11 -18.76
C VAL A 85 -4.82 10.39 -18.89
N GLU A 86 -4.40 11.64 -18.98
CA GLU A 86 -2.97 12.01 -18.96
C GLU A 86 -2.28 11.61 -17.66
N TRP A 87 -2.96 11.70 -16.51
CA TRP A 87 -2.41 11.23 -15.23
C TRP A 87 -2.15 9.72 -15.19
N PHE A 88 -2.99 8.93 -15.88
CA PHE A 88 -2.83 7.47 -15.98
C PHE A 88 -1.93 7.03 -17.14
N MET A 89 -1.99 7.75 -18.26
CA MET A 89 -1.28 7.47 -19.51
C MET A 89 -0.45 8.69 -19.90
N SER A 90 0.70 8.83 -19.23
CA SER A 90 1.76 9.75 -19.62
C SER A 90 3.02 8.96 -19.94
N GLY A 91 3.70 9.37 -21.00
CA GLY A 91 4.95 8.75 -21.45
C GLY A 91 5.50 9.47 -22.67
N PRO A 92 6.77 9.21 -23.03
CA PRO A 92 7.39 9.82 -24.21
C PRO A 92 6.64 9.48 -25.52
N GLN A 93 5.96 8.33 -25.55
CA GLN A 93 5.21 7.78 -26.69
C GLN A 93 3.70 8.09 -26.66
N VAL A 94 3.26 9.01 -25.78
CA VAL A 94 1.85 9.38 -25.64
C VAL A 94 1.69 10.89 -25.83
N LYS A 95 0.77 11.31 -26.70
CA LYS A 95 0.36 12.71 -26.85
C LYS A 95 -1.12 12.86 -26.62
N HIS A 96 -1.50 13.97 -26.01
CA HIS A 96 -2.88 14.35 -25.78
C HIS A 96 -3.19 15.53 -26.70
N VAL A 97 -4.21 15.39 -27.54
CA VAL A 97 -4.60 16.39 -28.53
C VAL A 97 -6.02 16.84 -28.23
N ALA A 98 -6.27 18.15 -28.22
CA ALA A 98 -7.63 18.69 -28.16
C ALA A 98 -7.98 19.30 -29.50
N TYR A 99 -9.16 18.96 -30.01
CA TYR A 99 -9.73 19.58 -31.19
C TYR A 99 -11.22 19.84 -30.98
N GLY A 100 -11.58 21.13 -30.88
CA GLY A 100 -12.91 21.55 -30.45
C GLY A 100 -13.17 21.11 -29.00
N ASP A 101 -14.32 20.47 -28.78
CA ASP A 101 -14.71 19.92 -27.46
C ASP A 101 -14.25 18.46 -27.27
N LEU A 102 -13.60 17.87 -28.27
CA LEU A 102 -13.14 16.49 -28.24
C LEU A 102 -11.65 16.44 -27.88
N GLU A 103 -11.33 15.49 -27.01
CA GLU A 103 -9.97 15.15 -26.63
C GLU A 103 -9.60 13.82 -27.25
N TYR A 104 -8.38 13.70 -27.74
CA TYR A 104 -7.82 12.52 -28.36
C TYR A 104 -6.51 12.15 -27.67
N VAL A 105 -6.24 10.85 -27.60
CA VAL A 105 -4.95 10.31 -27.15
C VAL A 105 -4.28 9.66 -28.34
N ILE A 106 -3.07 10.10 -28.66
CA ILE A 106 -2.21 9.54 -29.69
C ILE A 106 -1.15 8.67 -29.01
N LEU A 107 -1.08 7.41 -29.39
CA LEU A 107 0.01 6.50 -29.06
C LEU A 107 0.89 6.35 -30.28
N PHE A 108 2.20 6.54 -30.13
CA PHE A 108 3.11 6.44 -31.26
C PHE A 108 4.43 5.77 -30.89
N ASP A 109 5.05 5.13 -31.87
CA ASP A 109 6.39 4.57 -31.75
C ASP A 109 7.24 4.95 -32.96
N GLU A 110 8.55 5.03 -32.75
CA GLU A 110 9.53 5.39 -33.78
C GLU A 110 10.27 4.15 -34.25
N ILE A 111 10.23 3.89 -35.55
CA ILE A 111 11.01 2.84 -36.21
C ILE A 111 12.13 3.46 -37.05
N THR A 112 13.33 2.92 -36.91
CA THR A 112 14.53 3.36 -37.63
C THR A 112 15.02 2.27 -38.58
N GLY A 113 15.83 2.65 -39.58
CA GLY A 113 16.45 1.70 -40.52
C GLY A 113 15.67 1.43 -41.81
N TYR A 114 14.50 2.05 -41.99
CA TYR A 114 13.69 1.94 -43.22
C TYR A 114 13.79 3.14 -44.15
N SER A 115 14.24 4.30 -43.65
CA SER A 115 14.48 5.52 -44.42
C SER A 115 15.64 6.33 -43.83
N ASP A 116 15.96 7.46 -44.46
CA ASP A 116 16.89 8.48 -43.97
C ASP A 116 16.39 9.19 -42.69
N GLN A 117 15.06 9.22 -42.50
CA GLN A 117 14.41 9.68 -41.27
C GLN A 117 13.64 8.54 -40.58
N PRO A 118 13.47 8.57 -39.25
CA PRO A 118 12.62 7.60 -38.56
C PRO A 118 11.19 7.69 -39.08
N TRP A 119 10.50 6.55 -39.16
CA TRP A 119 9.05 6.56 -39.35
C TRP A 119 8.40 6.55 -37.98
N LEU A 120 7.41 7.39 -37.81
CA LEU A 120 6.60 7.44 -36.60
C LEU A 120 5.26 6.80 -36.92
N ILE A 121 5.01 5.63 -36.33
CA ILE A 121 3.75 4.91 -36.46
C ILE A 121 2.88 5.31 -35.28
N ALA A 122 1.72 5.88 -35.56
CA ALA A 122 0.81 6.38 -34.55
C ALA A 122 -0.59 5.79 -34.72
N THR A 123 -1.32 5.70 -33.61
CA THR A 123 -2.77 5.46 -33.58
C THR A 123 -3.40 6.44 -32.62
N TYR A 124 -4.64 6.84 -32.87
CA TYR A 124 -5.37 7.73 -31.97
C TYR A 124 -6.79 7.28 -31.68
N PHE A 125 -7.24 7.62 -30.48
CA PHE A 125 -8.56 7.28 -29.95
C PHE A 125 -9.15 8.49 -29.22
N GLU A 126 -10.48 8.58 -29.17
CA GLU A 126 -11.14 9.59 -28.37
C GLU A 126 -10.94 9.32 -26.88
N SER A 127 -10.64 10.37 -26.11
CA SER A 127 -10.35 10.24 -24.69
C SER A 127 -11.59 9.82 -23.90
N HIS A 128 -12.80 10.11 -24.39
CA HIS A 128 -14.04 9.83 -23.67
C HIS A 128 -14.28 8.32 -23.48
N ASP A 129 -13.91 7.51 -24.48
CA ASP A 129 -13.97 6.05 -24.43
C ASP A 129 -13.05 5.51 -23.32
N MET A 130 -11.84 6.06 -23.21
CA MET A 130 -10.87 5.65 -22.20
C MET A 130 -11.10 6.30 -20.82
N ALA A 131 -11.65 7.51 -20.78
CA ALA A 131 -11.81 8.30 -19.56
C ALA A 131 -12.83 7.69 -18.61
N ALA A 132 -13.89 7.06 -19.14
CA ALA A 132 -14.86 6.35 -18.34
C ALA A 132 -14.21 5.18 -17.58
N GLU A 133 -13.36 4.40 -18.25
CA GLU A 133 -12.63 3.27 -17.66
C GLU A 133 -11.56 3.74 -16.67
N ALA A 134 -10.75 4.74 -17.04
CA ALA A 134 -9.75 5.32 -16.16
C ALA A 134 -10.36 5.91 -14.88
N ARG A 135 -11.55 6.54 -14.98
CA ARG A 135 -12.29 7.05 -13.82
C ARG A 135 -12.75 5.93 -12.91
N ARG A 136 -13.25 4.81 -13.46
CA ARG A 136 -13.61 3.62 -12.66
C ARG A 136 -12.40 3.05 -11.95
N LEU A 137 -11.25 2.95 -12.63
CA LEU A 137 -10.00 2.47 -12.05
C LEU A 137 -9.51 3.39 -10.93
N LYS A 138 -9.59 4.72 -11.11
CA LYS A 138 -9.26 5.69 -10.05
C LYS A 138 -10.08 5.47 -8.80
N TRP A 139 -11.40 5.32 -8.94
CA TRP A 139 -12.26 5.08 -7.79
C TRP A 139 -11.96 3.73 -7.14
N ALA A 140 -11.72 2.68 -7.94
CA ALA A 140 -11.32 1.37 -7.41
C ALA A 140 -10.03 1.47 -6.56
N ILE A 141 -9.00 2.18 -7.04
CA ILE A 141 -7.76 2.41 -6.29
C ILE A 141 -8.03 3.17 -5.00
N ILE A 142 -8.83 4.24 -5.05
CA ILE A 142 -9.21 5.01 -3.85
C ILE A 142 -9.92 4.11 -2.82
N PHE A 143 -10.87 3.29 -3.26
CA PHE A 143 -11.58 2.35 -2.38
C PHE A 143 -10.64 1.30 -1.80
N CYS A 144 -9.72 0.73 -2.59
CA CYS A 144 -8.74 -0.22 -2.10
C CYS A 144 -7.84 0.39 -1.02
N ILE A 145 -7.33 1.61 -1.25
CA ILE A 145 -6.48 2.32 -0.27
C ILE A 145 -7.28 2.63 1.00
N ALA A 146 -8.50 3.16 0.87
CA ALA A 146 -9.35 3.46 2.02
C ALA A 146 -9.65 2.19 2.83
N MET A 147 -9.98 1.09 2.16
CA MET A 147 -10.27 -0.19 2.80
C MET A 147 -9.02 -0.78 3.48
N ALA A 148 -7.84 -0.65 2.88
CA ALA A 148 -6.58 -1.05 3.50
C ALA A 148 -6.27 -0.24 4.77
N VAL A 149 -6.46 1.08 4.74
CA VAL A 149 -6.26 1.96 5.90
C VAL A 149 -7.25 1.63 7.02
N ILE A 150 -8.52 1.42 6.69
CA ILE A 150 -9.56 1.03 7.65
C ILE A 150 -9.20 -0.33 8.27
N SER A 151 -8.85 -1.33 7.46
CA SER A 151 -8.47 -2.66 7.93
C SER A 151 -7.26 -2.62 8.87
N ALA A 152 -6.20 -1.91 8.48
CA ALA A 152 -5.01 -1.73 9.31
C ALA A 152 -5.34 -1.01 10.63
N SER A 153 -6.20 0.02 10.59
CA SER A 153 -6.64 0.76 11.77
C SER A 153 -7.42 -0.12 12.74
N VAL A 154 -8.35 -0.93 12.24
CA VAL A 154 -9.12 -1.90 13.04
C VAL A 154 -8.21 -2.96 13.64
N ALA A 155 -7.29 -3.52 12.85
CA ALA A 155 -6.33 -4.52 13.34
C ALA A 155 -5.43 -3.96 14.45
N MET A 156 -4.91 -2.73 14.28
CA MET A 156 -4.12 -2.05 15.30
C MET A 156 -4.94 -1.76 16.56
N TYR A 157 -6.20 -1.35 16.42
CA TYR A 157 -7.10 -1.09 17.54
C TYR A 157 -7.36 -2.37 18.35
N ILE A 158 -7.74 -3.46 17.68
CA ILE A 158 -7.96 -4.76 18.33
C ILE A 158 -6.68 -5.28 18.99
N GLY A 159 -5.55 -5.20 18.28
CA GLY A 159 -4.25 -5.62 18.81
C GLY A 159 -3.88 -4.88 20.10
N ARG A 160 -4.14 -3.57 20.17
CA ARG A 160 -3.92 -2.78 21.39
C ARG A 160 -4.85 -3.17 22.53
N GLN A 161 -6.13 -3.45 22.23
CA GLN A 161 -7.11 -3.87 23.24
C GLN A 161 -6.78 -5.23 23.87
N ILE A 162 -6.05 -6.10 23.17
CA ILE A 162 -5.60 -7.39 23.71
C ILE A 162 -4.23 -7.25 24.39
N ALA A 163 -3.27 -6.59 23.75
CA ALA A 163 -1.89 -6.53 24.23
C ALA A 163 -1.75 -5.77 25.56
N GLN A 164 -2.55 -4.71 25.78
CA GLN A 164 -2.45 -3.92 27.01
C GLN A 164 -2.89 -4.70 28.26
N PRO A 165 -4.08 -5.32 28.34
CA PRO A 165 -4.49 -6.12 29.50
C PRO A 165 -3.54 -7.28 29.77
N VAL A 166 -3.10 -8.00 28.72
CA VAL A 166 -2.15 -9.11 28.85
C VAL A 166 -0.82 -8.62 29.45
N ARG A 167 -0.31 -7.47 29.00
CA ARG A 167 0.91 -6.88 29.55
C ARG A 167 0.73 -6.46 31.02
N ARG A 168 -0.41 -5.86 31.38
CA ARG A 168 -0.73 -5.51 32.77
C ARG A 168 -0.79 -6.76 33.67
N LEU A 169 -1.41 -7.85 33.20
CA LEU A 169 -1.46 -9.13 33.91
C LEU A 169 -0.07 -9.71 34.12
N ALA A 170 0.80 -9.66 33.11
CA ALA A 170 2.17 -10.14 33.19
C ALA A 170 3.02 -9.29 34.17
N GLU A 171 2.90 -7.96 34.11
CA GLU A 171 3.58 -7.04 35.01
C GLU A 171 3.08 -7.17 36.46
N GLY A 172 1.76 -7.29 36.66
CA GLY A 172 1.15 -7.54 37.95
C GLY A 172 1.61 -8.86 38.56
N SER A 173 1.61 -9.94 37.78
CA SER A 173 2.11 -11.25 38.22
C SER A 173 3.58 -11.22 38.67
N LYS A 174 4.43 -10.47 37.97
CA LYS A 174 5.84 -10.28 38.38
C LYS A 174 5.96 -9.57 39.72
N LYS A 175 5.14 -8.54 39.96
CA LYS A 175 5.13 -7.84 41.26
C LYS A 175 4.61 -8.75 42.39
N VAL A 176 3.56 -9.52 42.13
CA VAL A 176 3.04 -10.53 43.08
C VAL A 176 4.11 -11.55 43.43
N HIS A 177 4.86 -12.07 42.45
CA HIS A 177 5.97 -13.00 42.69
C HIS A 177 7.06 -12.41 43.62
N SER A 178 7.33 -11.11 43.52
CA SER A 178 8.28 -10.43 44.42
C SER A 178 7.73 -10.15 45.83
N LEU A 179 6.48 -10.56 46.11
CA LEU A 179 5.74 -10.27 47.35
C LEU A 179 5.59 -8.76 47.63
N ASN A 180 5.74 -7.90 46.62
CA ASN A 180 5.48 -6.48 46.73
C ASN A 180 4.01 -6.17 46.38
N LEU A 181 3.09 -6.60 47.24
CA LEU A 181 1.64 -6.57 47.01
C LEU A 181 1.01 -5.17 47.21
N ALA A 182 1.69 -4.28 47.95
CA ALA A 182 1.20 -2.92 48.19
C ALA A 182 1.21 -2.08 46.90
N ASP A 183 2.23 -2.29 46.04
CA ASP A 183 2.47 -1.50 44.83
C ASP A 183 1.81 -2.08 43.56
N VAL A 184 0.93 -3.08 43.72
CA VAL A 184 0.17 -3.67 42.61
C VAL A 184 -1.17 -2.94 42.49
N GLU A 185 -1.34 -2.16 41.44
CA GLU A 185 -2.64 -1.58 41.09
C GLU A 185 -3.59 -2.68 40.61
N GLN A 186 -4.89 -2.51 40.90
CA GLN A 186 -5.91 -3.39 40.36
C GLN A 186 -5.95 -3.27 38.84
N ILE A 187 -6.07 -4.41 38.16
CA ILE A 187 -6.11 -4.45 36.70
C ILE A 187 -7.53 -4.05 36.28
N PRO A 188 -7.68 -3.01 35.42
CA PRO A 188 -8.99 -2.59 34.95
C PRO A 188 -9.62 -3.66 34.04
N GLY A 189 -10.94 -3.62 33.92
CA GLY A 189 -11.68 -4.53 33.07
C GLY A 189 -11.29 -4.46 31.59
N SER A 190 -11.62 -5.52 30.85
CA SER A 190 -11.34 -5.64 29.41
C SER A 190 -12.62 -5.75 28.60
N PHE A 191 -12.57 -5.31 27.34
CA PHE A 191 -13.65 -5.53 26.39
C PHE A 191 -13.83 -7.02 26.06
N PHE A 192 -12.74 -7.78 26.06
CA PHE A 192 -12.79 -9.23 25.85
C PHE A 192 -13.12 -9.93 27.16
N ARG A 193 -14.25 -10.64 27.18
CA ARG A 193 -14.77 -11.31 28.37
C ARG A 193 -13.72 -12.20 29.04
N GLU A 194 -12.94 -12.94 28.27
CA GLU A 194 -11.91 -13.85 28.79
C GLU A 194 -10.78 -13.08 29.49
N LEU A 195 -10.41 -11.91 28.97
CA LEU A 195 -9.41 -11.05 29.61
C LEU A 195 -9.99 -10.31 30.82
N ASP A 196 -11.28 -9.99 30.79
CA ASP A 196 -11.99 -9.37 31.92
C ASP A 196 -12.11 -10.34 33.10
N GLU A 197 -12.54 -11.58 32.84
CA GLU A 197 -12.59 -12.66 33.83
C GLU A 197 -11.19 -12.93 34.42
N ALA A 198 -10.14 -12.90 33.58
CA ALA A 198 -8.77 -13.04 34.06
C ALA A 198 -8.33 -11.86 34.95
N ALA A 199 -8.68 -10.62 34.58
CA ALA A 199 -8.40 -9.44 35.38
C ALA A 199 -9.14 -9.47 36.73
N GLN A 200 -10.42 -9.84 36.73
CA GLN A 200 -11.22 -10.01 37.94
C GLN A 200 -10.63 -11.09 38.86
N SER A 201 -10.33 -12.28 38.31
CA SER A 201 -9.73 -13.38 39.06
C SER A 201 -8.37 -12.99 39.65
N PHE A 202 -7.55 -12.27 38.88
CA PHE A 202 -6.27 -11.74 39.34
C PHE A 202 -6.45 -10.77 40.51
N ASN A 203 -7.41 -9.85 40.42
CA ASN A 203 -7.69 -8.87 41.47
C ASN A 203 -8.19 -9.56 42.76
N VAL A 204 -9.08 -10.55 42.65
CA VAL A 204 -9.56 -11.35 43.80
C VAL A 204 -8.39 -12.07 44.48
N MET A 205 -7.49 -12.67 43.71
CA MET A 205 -6.26 -13.29 44.24
C MET A 205 -5.36 -12.26 44.93
N LEU A 206 -5.14 -11.09 44.31
CA LEU A 206 -4.31 -10.02 44.87
C LEU A 206 -4.85 -9.54 46.23
N ASP A 207 -6.16 -9.34 46.32
CA ASP A 207 -6.80 -8.95 47.57
C ASP A 207 -6.62 -10.05 48.63
N GLY A 208 -6.87 -11.31 48.30
CA GLY A 208 -6.64 -12.46 49.20
C GLY A 208 -5.21 -12.53 49.73
N LEU A 209 -4.20 -12.30 48.88
CA LEU A 209 -2.79 -12.26 49.28
C LEU A 209 -2.47 -11.07 50.21
N ARG A 210 -3.09 -9.91 49.97
CA ARG A 210 -2.95 -8.75 50.88
C ARG A 210 -3.54 -9.03 52.26
N TRP A 211 -4.67 -9.73 52.34
CA TRP A 211 -5.22 -10.20 53.61
C TRP A 211 -4.25 -11.15 54.33
N PHE A 212 -3.64 -12.09 53.60
CA PHE A 212 -2.66 -13.03 54.17
C PHE A 212 -1.42 -12.34 54.75
N GLU A 213 -0.93 -11.28 54.10
CA GLU A 213 0.21 -10.47 54.58
C GLU A 213 -0.02 -9.89 55.98
N ARG A 214 -1.28 -9.63 56.36
CA ARG A 214 -1.65 -9.14 57.70
C ARG A 214 -1.34 -10.15 58.81
N TYR A 215 -1.30 -11.44 58.49
CA TYR A 215 -1.16 -12.53 59.46
C TYR A 215 0.21 -13.23 59.42
N VAL A 216 0.93 -13.15 58.30
CA VAL A 216 2.24 -13.81 58.14
C VAL A 216 3.31 -12.81 57.71
N PRO A 217 4.43 -12.66 58.45
CA PRO A 217 5.50 -11.74 58.09
C PRO A 217 6.10 -12.05 56.71
N LYS A 218 6.17 -11.04 55.82
CA LYS A 218 6.77 -11.13 54.47
C LYS A 218 8.13 -11.82 54.45
N GLY A 219 8.99 -11.49 55.42
CA GLY A 219 10.34 -12.07 55.52
C GLY A 219 10.34 -13.58 55.77
N LEU A 220 9.34 -14.10 56.48
CA LEU A 220 9.18 -15.54 56.68
C LEU A 220 8.81 -16.23 55.37
N VAL A 221 7.81 -15.71 54.64
CA VAL A 221 7.37 -16.27 53.35
C VAL A 221 8.53 -16.26 52.34
N GLN A 222 9.26 -15.15 52.22
CA GLN A 222 10.44 -15.09 51.35
C GLN A 222 11.52 -16.09 51.73
N ARG A 223 11.74 -16.31 53.03
CA ARG A 223 12.71 -17.31 53.52
C ARG A 223 12.26 -18.73 53.16
N LEU A 224 10.97 -19.03 53.31
CA LEU A 224 10.38 -20.31 52.93
C LEU A 224 10.43 -20.55 51.41
N MET A 225 10.18 -19.53 50.58
CA MET A 225 10.29 -19.63 49.11
C MET A 225 11.73 -19.82 48.61
N ARG A 226 12.73 -19.34 49.37
CA ARG A 226 14.15 -19.54 49.06
C ARG A 226 14.66 -20.92 49.53
N LEU A 227 14.02 -21.50 50.53
CA LEU A 227 14.23 -22.90 50.87
C LEU A 227 13.54 -23.73 49.78
N ASN A 228 14.23 -24.74 49.23
CA ASN A 228 13.78 -25.48 48.05
C ASN A 228 12.29 -25.82 48.10
N PRO A 229 11.49 -25.46 47.07
CA PRO A 229 10.04 -25.73 47.05
C PRO A 229 9.70 -27.23 47.09
N ASP A 230 10.64 -28.09 46.69
CA ASP A 230 10.49 -29.56 46.71
C ASP A 230 10.91 -30.20 48.04
N ARG A 231 11.37 -29.41 49.02
CA ARG A 231 11.74 -29.92 50.34
C ARG A 231 10.54 -29.74 51.26
N GLU A 232 9.89 -30.85 51.63
CA GLU A 232 8.92 -30.83 52.72
C GLU A 232 9.57 -30.13 53.92
N ILE A 233 8.90 -29.08 54.42
CA ILE A 233 9.33 -28.40 55.62
C ILE A 233 9.07 -29.37 56.76
N GLU A 234 10.09 -30.15 57.13
CA GLU A 234 9.99 -31.09 58.25
C GLU A 234 9.67 -30.31 59.53
N SER A 235 8.50 -30.60 60.10
CA SER A 235 8.10 -30.05 61.38
C SER A 235 8.95 -30.71 62.48
N SER A 236 9.98 -30.01 62.94
CA SER A 236 10.78 -30.47 64.07
C SER A 236 10.19 -29.95 65.37
N TYR A 237 9.87 -30.85 66.30
CA TYR A 237 9.62 -30.45 67.68
C TYR A 237 10.91 -29.92 68.29
N ARG A 238 10.87 -28.72 68.87
CA ARG A 238 11.97 -28.14 69.63
C ARG A 238 11.47 -27.72 70.99
N GLU A 239 12.15 -28.19 72.02
CA GLU A 239 11.94 -27.71 73.37
C GLU A 239 12.61 -26.33 73.49
N VAL A 240 11.82 -25.30 73.78
CA VAL A 240 12.30 -23.92 73.85
C VAL A 240 12.00 -23.37 75.23
N ALA A 241 13.03 -22.93 75.94
CA ALA A 241 12.85 -22.21 77.19
C ALA A 241 12.55 -20.74 76.88
N VAL A 242 11.29 -20.32 77.10
CA VAL A 242 10.86 -18.93 76.91
C VAL A 242 10.89 -18.22 78.25
N MET A 243 11.78 -17.24 78.40
CA MET A 243 11.84 -16.40 79.58
C MET A 243 10.97 -15.15 79.36
N PHE A 244 9.88 -15.03 80.11
CA PHE A 244 9.11 -13.78 80.19
C PHE A 244 9.69 -12.92 81.31
N THR A 245 10.41 -11.87 80.94
CA THR A 245 10.79 -10.82 81.89
C THR A 245 9.80 -9.69 81.78
N ASP A 246 9.08 -9.46 82.87
CA ASP A 246 8.24 -8.27 83.01
C ASP A 246 9.10 -7.02 83.22
N ILE A 247 8.55 -5.84 82.97
CA ILE A 247 9.20 -4.57 83.30
C ILE A 247 9.16 -4.37 84.82
N VAL A 248 10.22 -3.76 85.36
CA VAL A 248 10.31 -3.48 86.80
C VAL A 248 9.12 -2.62 87.24
N GLY A 249 8.29 -3.16 88.13
CA GLY A 249 7.13 -2.46 88.71
C GLY A 249 5.79 -2.66 87.99
N PHE A 250 5.67 -3.60 87.05
CA PHE A 250 4.42 -3.86 86.30
C PHE A 250 3.21 -4.16 87.20
N THR A 251 3.38 -4.96 88.26
CA THR A 251 2.30 -5.27 89.21
C THR A 251 1.71 -4.01 89.84
N THR A 252 2.57 -3.07 90.24
CA THR A 252 2.14 -1.79 90.84
C THR A 252 1.48 -0.85 89.82
N LEU A 253 1.91 -0.91 88.55
CA LEU A 253 1.31 -0.16 87.44
C LEU A 253 -0.06 -0.72 87.02
N SER A 254 -0.27 -2.03 87.17
CA SER A 254 -1.50 -2.72 86.73
C SER A 254 -2.63 -2.66 87.75
N GLU A 255 -2.31 -2.55 89.04
CA GLU A 255 -3.31 -2.41 90.12
C GLU A 255 -3.96 -1.01 90.17
N ASN A 256 -3.45 -0.03 89.40
CA ASN A 256 -3.97 1.34 89.35
C ASN A 256 -4.63 1.71 88.00
N MET A 257 -4.93 0.74 87.13
CA MET A 257 -5.73 0.93 85.91
C MET A 257 -7.16 0.44 86.08
#